data_AF-A0A8K0GAZ8-F1
#
_entry.id   AF-A0A8K0GAZ8-F1
#
_cell.length_a   1.000
_cell.length_b   1.000
_cell.length_c   1.000
_cell.angle_alpha   90.00
_cell.angle_beta   90.00
_cell.angle_gamma   90.00
#
_symmetry.space_group_name_H-M   'P 1'
#
loop_
_entity.id
_entity.type
_entity.pdbx_description
1 polymer ?
#
loop_
_entity_poly.entity_id
_entity_poly.type
_entity_poly.pdbx_seq_one_letter_code
_entity_poly.pdbx_strand_id
1 'polypeptide(L)'
;AIISSENTNELASGSTDTDTVSNGNSSIQSIVDLEDTQSIQSIIDLDDIHPQNYYPQKQQISTERFKRLAQEINNIFIHEDPSIYYLPYTRGVNGKVVAARGKFWSTYVHQRKIYREAGLIKKQITVEPSTSMGKISQHWRKTTKLRLQLFKDETIADYFKKYPALRLQTGYILLDIDFNYLFKDKQNLLFTKWPMVSELLFKILLKKKDSLLKDCLSQEKYDTRNEDAKEVMVLKYLPLLLQSPLIKAKPKHWKPSKRELIDGFVLFIHDISDLNKKIEQRQTKREQFRIPVQPIPIVVGPYGHCQCFVSVDDVLYGVDVCFKIYHALNAKYPADAEPSWLFLQKAIYKIFTSQDPKFSSVDILIADIKAEQQKT
;
A
#
# COMPACT_ATOMS: atom_id res chain seq x y z
N ALA A 1 18.30 -23.33 50.44
CA ALA A 1 18.79 -22.87 51.76
C ALA A 1 18.15 -21.53 52.07
N ILE A 2 17.57 -21.36 53.26
CA ILE A 2 17.33 -20.10 54.01
C ILE A 2 16.56 -18.99 53.22
N ILE A 3 15.23 -18.86 53.37
CA ILE A 3 14.46 -18.17 54.46
C ILE A 3 14.77 -16.65 54.44
N SER A 4 13.82 -15.71 54.27
CA SER A 4 12.63 -15.33 55.09
C SER A 4 11.57 -14.66 54.16
N SER A 5 10.24 -14.74 54.29
CA SER A 5 9.32 -14.32 55.40
C SER A 5 9.45 -12.81 55.74
N GLU A 6 8.39 -12.03 56.01
CA GLU A 6 7.05 -12.36 56.53
C GLU A 6 6.05 -11.15 56.43
N ASN A 7 4.72 -11.42 56.38
CA ASN A 7 3.58 -10.71 57.07
C ASN A 7 3.31 -9.17 56.93
N THR A 8 2.10 -8.60 57.17
CA THR A 8 0.66 -9.03 57.23
C THR A 8 -0.25 -7.77 57.32
N ASN A 9 -1.59 -7.94 57.27
CA ASN A 9 -2.64 -7.12 57.91
C ASN A 9 -3.04 -5.75 57.29
N GLU A 10 -4.25 -5.21 57.51
CA GLU A 10 -5.62 -5.79 57.67
C GLU A 10 -6.69 -4.67 57.55
N LEU A 11 -7.97 -5.02 57.71
CA LEU A 11 -9.22 -4.28 57.46
C LEU A 11 -9.42 -2.84 58.02
N ALA A 12 -10.05 -2.02 57.17
CA ALA A 12 -11.31 -1.27 57.32
C ALA A 12 -11.73 -0.53 58.63
N SER A 13 -12.04 0.77 58.48
CA SER A 13 -13.18 1.54 59.05
C SER A 13 -12.97 3.05 58.73
N GLY A 14 -13.97 3.95 58.65
CA GLY A 14 -15.43 3.80 58.61
C GLY A 14 -16.15 5.08 59.05
N SER A 15 -16.92 5.72 58.15
CA SER A 15 -17.83 6.88 58.40
C SER A 15 -17.16 8.18 58.93
N THR A 16 -17.79 9.35 58.90
CA THR A 16 -19.06 9.77 58.28
C THR A 16 -18.73 10.55 56.97
N ASP A 17 -19.54 11.42 56.33
CA ASP A 17 -20.87 11.99 56.61
C ASP A 17 -21.60 12.39 55.31
N THR A 18 -22.83 12.90 55.41
CA THR A 18 -23.69 13.32 54.29
C THR A 18 -23.98 14.81 54.31
N ASP A 19 -24.16 15.43 53.12
CA ASP A 19 -25.34 16.28 52.96
C ASP A 19 -25.85 16.36 51.52
N THR A 20 -27.15 16.60 51.37
CA THR A 20 -27.91 16.22 50.16
C THR A 20 -28.66 17.41 49.56
N VAL A 21 -28.51 17.65 48.26
CA VAL A 21 -29.50 18.45 47.49
C VAL A 21 -29.89 17.70 46.23
N SER A 22 -31.18 17.43 46.10
CA SER A 22 -31.82 16.69 45.02
C SER A 22 -32.10 17.56 43.79
N ASN A 23 -32.04 16.99 42.58
CA ASN A 23 -33.23 16.44 41.93
C ASN A 23 -33.00 15.97 40.49
N GLY A 24 -33.71 14.89 40.13
CA GLY A 24 -34.33 14.72 38.81
C GLY A 24 -33.43 14.66 37.57
N ASN A 25 -32.85 13.48 37.31
CA ASN A 25 -32.66 12.98 35.95
C ASN A 25 -32.36 11.47 35.95
N SER A 26 -33.41 10.67 36.08
CA SER A 26 -33.39 9.24 35.75
C SER A 26 -34.47 8.95 34.71
N SER A 27 -34.17 8.02 33.80
CA SER A 27 -35.09 7.48 32.78
C SER A 27 -35.57 8.45 31.70
N ILE A 28 -34.71 8.72 30.71
CA ILE A 28 -35.05 8.92 29.27
C ILE A 28 -33.81 8.86 28.36
N GLN A 29 -32.59 8.98 28.91
CA GLN A 29 -31.32 9.02 28.15
C GLN A 29 -30.78 7.66 27.64
N SER A 30 -31.60 6.63 27.41
CA SER A 30 -31.11 5.26 27.15
C SER A 30 -31.76 4.51 25.97
N ILE A 31 -32.51 5.19 25.09
CA ILE A 31 -33.24 4.52 23.98
C ILE A 31 -32.99 5.16 22.58
N VAL A 32 -32.27 6.28 22.45
CA VAL A 32 -32.16 7.01 21.15
C VAL A 32 -30.85 6.77 20.36
N ASP A 33 -29.76 6.30 20.97
CA ASP A 33 -28.40 6.46 20.40
C ASP A 33 -27.78 5.25 19.64
N LEU A 34 -28.54 4.20 19.27
CA LEU A 34 -27.99 3.00 18.61
C LEU A 34 -28.41 2.76 17.14
N GLU A 35 -29.62 3.14 16.72
CA GLU A 35 -30.07 2.93 15.32
C GLU A 35 -29.57 4.04 14.38
N ASP A 36 -29.51 5.29 14.87
CA ASP A 36 -28.96 6.44 14.14
C ASP A 36 -27.45 6.31 13.86
N THR A 37 -26.70 5.74 14.82
CA THR A 37 -25.23 5.60 14.68
C THR A 37 -24.85 4.52 13.67
N GLN A 38 -25.62 3.43 13.55
CA GLN A 38 -25.43 2.46 12.48
C GLN A 38 -25.81 3.02 11.10
N SER A 39 -26.87 3.82 11.01
CA SER A 39 -27.31 4.44 9.75
C SER A 39 -26.35 5.50 9.22
N ILE A 40 -25.64 6.23 10.09
CA ILE A 40 -24.61 7.19 9.67
C ILE A 40 -23.32 6.46 9.25
N GLN A 41 -22.98 5.33 9.89
CA GLN A 41 -21.78 4.56 9.54
C GLN A 41 -21.89 3.98 8.11
N SER A 42 -23.04 3.43 7.73
CA SER A 42 -23.25 2.87 6.39
C SER A 42 -23.20 3.91 5.25
N ILE A 43 -23.60 5.15 5.51
CA ILE A 43 -23.53 6.27 4.54
C ILE A 43 -22.08 6.72 4.29
N ILE A 44 -21.18 6.57 5.27
CA ILE A 44 -19.77 6.96 5.12
C ILE A 44 -19.01 5.97 4.21
N ASP A 45 -19.42 4.70 4.18
CA ASP A 45 -18.65 3.58 3.64
C ASP A 45 -19.01 3.16 2.20
N LEU A 46 -19.92 3.86 1.48
CA LEU A 46 -20.58 3.31 0.28
C LEU A 46 -20.33 3.96 -1.11
N ASP A 47 -19.55 5.04 -1.26
CA ASP A 47 -19.45 5.76 -2.56
C ASP A 47 -18.03 6.17 -3.06
N ASP A 48 -16.94 5.72 -2.42
CA ASP A 48 -15.56 6.14 -2.78
C ASP A 48 -14.89 5.27 -3.89
N ILE A 49 -15.61 4.94 -4.98
CA ILE A 49 -15.00 4.43 -6.23
C ILE A 49 -15.13 5.48 -7.35
N HIS A 50 -14.28 6.51 -7.31
CA HIS A 50 -14.05 7.39 -8.46
C HIS A 50 -12.60 7.25 -8.98
N PRO A 51 -12.34 6.83 -10.25
CA PRO A 51 -11.06 6.19 -10.63
C PRO A 51 -9.85 7.12 -10.87
N GLN A 52 -9.64 8.18 -10.08
CA GLN A 52 -8.65 9.24 -10.38
C GLN A 52 -7.75 9.69 -9.21
N ASN A 53 -7.89 9.15 -7.99
CA ASN A 53 -7.14 9.64 -6.81
C ASN A 53 -6.46 8.54 -5.95
N TYR A 54 -5.79 7.58 -6.58
CA TYR A 54 -5.00 6.56 -5.88
C TYR A 54 -3.63 7.10 -5.40
N TYR A 55 -3.64 7.88 -4.32
CA TYR A 55 -2.42 8.25 -3.55
C TYR A 55 -2.73 8.29 -2.03
N PRO A 56 -2.40 7.22 -1.27
CA PRO A 56 -2.74 7.11 0.15
C PRO A 56 -1.75 7.88 1.05
N GLN A 57 -1.73 9.21 0.94
CA GLN A 57 -1.07 10.08 1.94
C GLN A 57 -1.95 11.21 2.49
N LYS A 58 -3.20 11.39 2.00
CA LYS A 58 -4.18 12.33 2.57
C LYS A 58 -5.64 11.89 2.43
N GLN A 59 -6.03 10.82 3.12
CA GLN A 59 -7.46 10.67 3.49
C GLN A 59 -7.71 11.40 4.82
N GLN A 60 -7.89 12.71 4.70
CA GLN A 60 -8.64 13.51 5.67
C GLN A 60 -9.96 13.87 4.99
N ILE A 61 -11.09 13.60 5.64
CA ILE A 61 -12.39 14.06 5.14
C ILE A 61 -12.32 15.60 5.09
N SER A 62 -12.56 16.17 3.91
CA SER A 62 -12.48 17.61 3.71
C SER A 62 -13.64 18.33 4.40
N THR A 63 -13.40 19.58 4.76
CA THR A 63 -14.45 20.49 5.26
C THR A 63 -15.62 20.59 4.29
N GLU A 64 -15.35 20.50 2.99
CA GLU A 64 -16.33 20.53 1.90
C GLU A 64 -17.16 19.23 1.86
N ARG A 65 -16.56 18.06 2.07
CA ARG A 65 -17.31 16.78 2.16
C ARG A 65 -18.20 16.73 3.39
N PHE A 66 -17.71 17.19 4.56
CA PHE A 66 -18.54 17.28 5.75
C PHE A 66 -19.74 18.22 5.59
N LYS A 67 -19.55 19.37 4.92
CA LYS A 67 -20.66 20.29 4.59
C LYS A 67 -21.67 19.65 3.65
N ARG A 68 -21.20 18.98 2.59
CA ARG A 68 -22.06 18.28 1.62
C ARG A 68 -22.91 17.21 2.31
N LEU A 69 -22.30 16.32 3.09
CA LEU A 69 -23.03 15.27 3.82
C LEU A 69 -24.06 15.86 4.79
N ALA A 70 -23.76 17.00 5.43
CA ALA A 70 -24.70 17.64 6.35
C ALA A 70 -25.91 18.27 5.63
N GLN A 71 -25.71 18.72 4.39
CA GLN A 71 -26.78 19.18 3.50
C GLN A 71 -27.58 18.02 2.92
N GLU A 72 -26.93 16.91 2.57
CA GLU A 72 -27.60 15.70 2.08
C GLU A 72 -28.50 15.05 3.13
N ILE A 73 -28.08 15.02 4.41
CA ILE A 73 -28.97 14.61 5.52
C ILE A 73 -30.14 15.58 5.68
N ASN A 74 -29.92 16.91 5.66
CA ASN A 74 -31.01 17.89 5.74
C ASN A 74 -32.01 17.77 4.57
N ASN A 75 -31.57 17.43 3.36
CA ASN A 75 -32.46 17.20 2.22
C ASN A 75 -33.41 16.00 2.43
N ILE A 76 -33.04 15.04 3.29
CA ILE A 76 -33.87 13.89 3.68
C ILE A 76 -34.69 14.23 4.93
N PHE A 77 -34.08 14.90 5.91
CA PHE A 77 -34.65 15.29 7.19
C PHE A 77 -34.75 16.81 7.30
N ILE A 78 -35.72 17.38 6.57
CA ILE A 78 -35.91 18.83 6.33
C ILE A 78 -36.08 19.71 7.58
N HIS A 79 -36.27 19.12 8.75
CA HIS A 79 -36.41 19.81 10.03
C HIS A 79 -35.11 19.89 10.85
N GLU A 80 -34.04 19.20 10.43
CA GLU A 80 -32.75 19.20 11.12
C GLU A 80 -31.78 20.22 10.52
N ASP A 81 -31.18 21.10 11.33
CA ASP A 81 -30.21 22.07 10.84
C ASP A 81 -28.86 21.40 10.50
N PRO A 82 -28.25 21.66 9.32
CA PRO A 82 -26.96 21.06 8.93
C PRO A 82 -25.81 21.31 9.92
N SER A 83 -25.86 22.38 10.72
CA SER A 83 -24.85 22.68 11.73
C SER A 83 -24.84 21.71 12.92
N ILE A 84 -25.92 20.94 13.11
CA ILE A 84 -25.98 19.80 14.05
C ILE A 84 -24.95 18.74 13.63
N TYR A 85 -24.85 18.50 12.33
CA TYR A 85 -23.97 17.49 11.73
C TYR A 85 -22.55 18.00 11.55
N TYR A 86 -22.38 19.19 10.97
CA TYR A 86 -21.07 19.82 10.84
C TYR A 86 -21.11 21.35 10.75
N LEU A 87 -20.45 22.00 11.71
CA LEU A 87 -20.05 23.39 11.62
C LEU A 87 -18.53 23.47 11.40
N PRO A 88 -18.04 24.12 10.34
CA PRO A 88 -16.61 24.21 10.05
C PRO A 88 -15.86 25.09 11.06
N TYR A 89 -14.54 24.94 11.09
CA TYR A 89 -13.64 25.90 11.73
C TYR A 89 -13.83 27.27 11.06
N THR A 90 -14.05 28.32 11.85
CA THR A 90 -14.15 29.70 11.35
C THR A 90 -13.30 30.65 12.19
N ARG A 91 -12.68 31.62 11.52
CA ARG A 91 -11.94 32.71 12.15
C ARG A 91 -12.68 34.00 11.83
N GLY A 92 -13.35 34.58 12.84
CA GLY A 92 -14.10 35.82 12.67
C GLY A 92 -13.19 37.01 12.42
N VAL A 93 -13.77 38.09 11.87
CA VAL A 93 -13.06 39.35 11.53
C VAL A 93 -12.32 39.93 12.75
N ASN A 94 -12.90 39.79 13.95
CA ASN A 94 -12.33 40.25 15.22
C ASN A 94 -11.30 39.26 15.83
N GLY A 95 -10.72 38.35 15.02
CA GLY A 95 -9.74 37.36 15.47
C GLY A 95 -10.29 36.18 16.28
N LYS A 96 -11.54 36.24 16.75
CA LYS A 96 -12.21 35.17 17.51
C LYS A 96 -12.28 33.88 16.66
N VAL A 97 -11.66 32.82 17.16
CA VAL A 97 -11.64 31.49 16.53
C VAL A 97 -12.78 30.64 17.09
N VAL A 98 -13.52 29.98 16.20
CA VAL A 98 -14.49 28.93 16.54
C VAL A 98 -13.98 27.62 15.95
N ALA A 99 -13.79 26.62 16.81
CA ALA A 99 -13.39 25.29 16.39
C ALA A 99 -14.49 24.57 15.61
N ALA A 100 -14.12 23.64 14.73
CA ALA A 100 -15.08 22.76 14.07
C ALA A 100 -15.83 21.90 15.11
N ARG A 101 -17.13 21.67 14.89
CA ARG A 101 -18.04 20.95 15.81
C ARG A 101 -19.19 20.30 15.04
N GLY A 102 -20.01 19.50 15.72
CA GLY A 102 -21.13 18.75 15.14
C GLY A 102 -20.90 17.24 15.14
N LYS A 103 -21.96 16.45 14.99
CA LYS A 103 -21.95 14.97 15.10
C LYS A 103 -20.82 14.35 14.26
N PHE A 104 -20.69 14.70 12.99
CA PHE A 104 -19.68 14.14 12.08
C PHE A 104 -18.24 14.44 12.51
N TRP A 105 -17.98 15.66 12.99
CA TRP A 105 -16.63 16.04 13.43
C TRP A 105 -16.24 15.29 14.70
N SER A 106 -17.16 15.14 15.65
CA SER A 106 -16.96 14.37 16.87
C SER A 106 -16.66 12.91 16.56
N THR A 107 -17.49 12.25 15.73
CA THR A 107 -17.27 10.86 15.31
C THR A 107 -15.95 10.69 14.56
N TYR A 108 -15.63 11.59 13.63
CA TYR A 108 -14.35 11.56 12.90
C TYR A 108 -13.13 11.70 13.83
N VAL A 109 -13.17 12.62 14.80
CA VAL A 109 -12.07 12.81 15.77
C VAL A 109 -11.94 11.59 16.69
N HIS A 110 -13.06 11.01 17.14
CA HIS A 110 -13.09 9.80 17.95
C HIS A 110 -12.54 8.58 17.18
N GLN A 111 -13.01 8.34 15.96
CA GLN A 111 -12.54 7.25 15.11
C GLN A 111 -11.05 7.38 14.79
N ARG A 112 -10.56 8.61 14.53
CA ARG A 112 -9.12 8.88 14.41
C ARG A 112 -8.33 8.71 15.69
N LYS A 113 -8.94 8.79 16.88
CA LYS A 113 -8.30 8.46 18.15
C LYS A 113 -8.14 6.93 18.25
N ILE A 114 -9.21 6.17 18.03
CA ILE A 114 -9.19 4.70 18.00
C ILE A 114 -8.13 4.20 17.01
N TYR A 115 -8.13 4.72 15.77
CA TYR A 115 -7.13 4.33 14.77
C TYR A 115 -5.69 4.74 15.12
N ARG A 116 -5.46 5.76 15.95
CA ARG A 116 -4.11 6.06 16.47
C ARG A 116 -3.69 5.10 17.58
N GLU A 117 -4.63 4.72 18.46
CA GLU A 117 -4.41 3.78 19.55
C GLU A 117 -4.18 2.35 19.02
N ALA A 118 -4.87 1.98 17.94
CA ALA A 118 -4.65 0.74 17.17
C ALA A 118 -3.43 0.81 16.21
N GLY A 119 -2.66 1.89 16.19
CA GLY A 119 -1.47 2.05 15.33
C GLY A 119 -1.73 2.28 13.82
N LEU A 120 -2.99 2.21 13.38
CA LEU A 120 -3.44 2.40 11.98
C LEU A 120 -3.20 3.84 11.46
N ILE A 121 -3.23 4.83 12.35
CA ILE A 121 -2.87 6.22 12.04
C ILE A 121 -1.63 6.61 12.86
N LYS A 122 -0.52 6.88 12.18
CA LYS A 122 0.71 7.38 12.82
C LYS A 122 0.41 8.65 13.63
N LYS A 123 0.75 8.65 14.92
CA LYS A 123 0.86 9.88 15.73
C LYS A 123 1.85 10.80 15.02
N GLN A 124 1.52 12.09 14.86
CA GLN A 124 2.53 13.08 14.51
C GLN A 124 3.51 13.15 15.68
N ILE A 125 4.62 12.42 15.56
CA ILE A 125 5.83 12.71 16.31
C ILE A 125 6.24 14.10 15.83
N THR A 126 6.31 15.06 16.75
CA THR A 126 6.96 16.35 16.50
C THR A 126 8.46 16.08 16.38
N VAL A 127 8.88 15.61 15.20
CA VAL A 127 10.30 15.45 14.87
C VAL A 127 10.89 16.86 14.81
N GLU A 128 12.01 17.05 15.50
CA GLU A 128 12.74 18.32 15.49
C GLU A 128 13.05 18.79 14.07
N PRO A 129 13.16 20.12 13.83
CA PRO A 129 13.12 20.70 12.49
C PRO A 129 14.40 20.50 11.64
N SER A 130 14.77 19.27 11.34
CA SER A 130 15.75 18.90 10.30
C SER A 130 15.05 18.36 9.03
N THR A 131 14.44 19.30 8.30
CA THR A 131 13.99 19.12 6.90
C THR A 131 12.75 18.22 6.68
N SER A 132 11.56 18.84 6.68
CA SER A 132 10.35 18.24 6.11
C SER A 132 10.61 17.64 4.72
N MET A 133 10.08 16.43 4.47
CA MET A 133 10.28 15.68 3.22
C MET A 133 9.92 16.50 1.96
N GLY A 134 8.99 17.46 2.08
CA GLY A 134 8.70 18.43 1.01
C GLY A 134 9.93 19.23 0.56
N LYS A 135 10.76 19.71 1.48
CA LYS A 135 12.03 20.38 1.16
C LYS A 135 13.03 19.39 0.54
N ILE A 136 13.17 18.18 1.10
CA ILE A 136 14.06 17.14 0.54
C ILE A 136 13.68 16.88 -0.93
N SER A 137 12.41 16.62 -1.22
CA SER A 137 11.89 16.41 -2.59
C SER A 137 12.09 17.59 -3.53
N GLN A 138 12.01 18.83 -3.04
CA GLN A 138 12.30 20.03 -3.85
C GLN A 138 13.78 20.10 -4.24
N HIS A 139 14.70 19.88 -3.29
CA HIS A 139 16.14 19.82 -3.57
C HIS A 139 16.50 18.61 -4.42
N TRP A 140 15.84 17.47 -4.22
CA TRP A 140 16.03 16.25 -5.00
C TRP A 140 15.71 16.50 -6.47
N ARG A 141 14.52 17.06 -6.77
CA ARG A 141 14.12 17.49 -8.13
C ARG A 141 15.10 18.46 -8.77
N LYS A 142 15.54 19.49 -8.03
CA LYS A 142 16.51 20.48 -8.54
C LYS A 142 17.88 19.87 -8.84
N THR A 143 18.26 18.79 -8.16
CA THR A 143 19.57 18.13 -8.31
C THR A 143 19.56 16.87 -9.16
N THR A 144 18.38 16.34 -9.57
CA THR A 144 18.23 15.07 -10.30
C THR A 144 19.18 14.93 -11.48
N LYS A 145 19.28 15.93 -12.37
CA LYS A 145 20.18 15.87 -13.53
C LYS A 145 21.64 15.56 -13.14
N LEU A 146 22.21 16.36 -12.25
CA LEU A 146 23.60 16.21 -11.82
C LEU A 146 23.81 14.94 -11.00
N ARG A 147 22.89 14.63 -10.09
CA ARG A 147 22.97 13.46 -9.21
C ARG A 147 22.89 12.14 -10.01
N LEU A 148 22.03 12.06 -11.02
CA LEU A 148 21.97 10.89 -11.93
C LEU A 148 23.17 10.81 -12.89
N GLN A 149 23.83 11.94 -13.20
CA GLN A 149 25.10 11.91 -13.94
C GLN A 149 26.22 11.34 -13.06
N LEU A 150 26.39 11.85 -11.84
CA LEU A 150 27.41 11.38 -10.89
C LEU A 150 27.19 9.93 -10.44
N PHE A 151 25.94 9.48 -10.36
CA PHE A 151 25.60 8.13 -9.94
C PHE A 151 26.06 7.03 -10.93
N LYS A 152 26.34 7.37 -12.19
CA LYS A 152 26.81 6.39 -13.20
C LYS A 152 28.10 5.68 -12.79
N ASP A 153 28.94 6.36 -12.01
CA ASP A 153 30.25 5.90 -11.57
C ASP A 153 30.25 5.49 -10.07
N GLU A 154 29.07 5.32 -9.46
CA GLU A 154 28.88 5.06 -8.03
C GLU A 154 28.04 3.78 -7.80
N THR A 155 28.30 3.03 -6.72
CA THR A 155 27.48 1.86 -6.40
C THR A 155 26.17 2.26 -5.72
N ILE A 156 25.13 1.42 -5.82
CA ILE A 156 23.86 1.65 -5.10
C ILE A 156 24.10 1.76 -3.58
N ALA A 157 25.03 0.98 -3.02
CA ALA A 157 25.35 1.01 -1.60
C ALA A 157 25.98 2.34 -1.16
N ASP A 158 26.95 2.84 -1.95
CA ASP A 158 27.60 4.13 -1.71
C ASP A 158 26.62 5.30 -1.88
N TYR A 159 25.77 5.23 -2.90
CA TYR A 159 24.73 6.21 -3.15
C TYR A 159 23.73 6.30 -1.99
N PHE A 160 23.29 5.17 -1.42
CA PHE A 160 22.44 5.14 -0.22
C PHE A 160 23.18 5.56 1.06
N LYS A 161 24.53 5.50 1.09
CA LYS A 161 25.36 6.03 2.19
C LYS A 161 25.51 7.56 2.08
N LYS A 162 25.68 8.07 0.87
CA LYS A 162 25.80 9.49 0.51
C LYS A 162 24.49 10.27 0.64
N TYR A 163 23.35 9.61 0.40
CA TYR A 163 22.02 10.19 0.53
C TYR A 163 21.16 9.42 1.55
N PRO A 164 21.37 9.62 2.88
CA PRO A 164 20.64 8.90 3.93
C PRO A 164 19.11 9.00 3.86
N ALA A 165 18.57 10.04 3.23
CA ALA A 165 17.13 10.21 3.01
C ALA A 165 16.49 9.03 2.22
N LEU A 166 17.27 8.32 1.40
CA LEU A 166 16.83 7.11 0.68
C LEU A 166 16.57 5.92 1.62
N ARG A 167 17.13 5.92 2.83
CA ARG A 167 16.93 4.88 3.86
C ARG A 167 15.68 5.09 4.71
N LEU A 168 15.00 6.22 4.56
CA LEU A 168 13.74 6.50 5.26
C LEU A 168 12.60 5.68 4.65
N GLN A 169 11.54 5.42 5.43
CA GLN A 169 10.33 4.71 4.94
C GLN A 169 9.70 5.39 3.70
N THR A 170 9.88 6.70 3.54
CA THR A 170 9.41 7.51 2.40
C THR A 170 10.51 7.78 1.35
N GLY A 171 11.71 7.21 1.51
CA GLY A 171 12.85 7.43 0.62
C GLY A 171 12.60 7.00 -0.83
N TYR A 172 11.70 6.03 -1.05
CA TYR A 172 11.30 5.61 -2.39
C TYR A 172 10.66 6.74 -3.23
N ILE A 173 10.04 7.74 -2.60
CA ILE A 173 9.44 8.91 -3.29
C ILE A 173 10.53 9.69 -4.04
N LEU A 174 11.75 9.70 -3.50
CA LEU A 174 12.90 10.33 -4.15
C LEU A 174 13.32 9.57 -5.42
N LEU A 175 13.14 8.24 -5.43
CA LEU A 175 13.42 7.41 -6.60
C LEU A 175 12.30 7.48 -7.66
N ASP A 176 11.04 7.63 -7.25
CA ASP A 176 9.93 7.99 -8.16
C ASP A 176 10.19 9.34 -8.87
N ILE A 177 10.67 10.36 -8.14
CA ILE A 177 11.10 11.63 -8.75
C ILE A 177 12.13 11.43 -9.87
N ASP A 178 13.11 10.55 -9.65
CA ASP A 178 14.18 10.30 -10.62
C ASP A 178 13.71 9.46 -11.81
N PHE A 179 12.85 8.47 -11.58
CA PHE A 179 12.16 7.76 -12.66
C PHE A 179 11.35 8.73 -13.53
N ASN A 180 10.56 9.62 -12.91
CA ASN A 180 9.71 10.58 -13.59
C ASN A 180 10.51 11.63 -14.39
N TYR A 181 11.78 11.87 -14.03
CA TYR A 181 12.71 12.69 -14.80
C TYR A 181 13.31 11.92 -15.99
N LEU A 182 13.70 10.64 -15.79
CA LEU A 182 14.26 9.78 -16.84
C LEU A 182 13.21 9.39 -17.89
N PHE A 183 11.96 9.19 -17.46
CA PHE A 183 10.88 8.60 -18.23
C PHE A 183 9.61 9.47 -18.14
N LYS A 184 9.66 10.62 -18.84
CA LYS A 184 8.50 11.51 -18.97
C LYS A 184 7.29 10.78 -19.52
N ASP A 185 6.13 11.12 -18.96
CA ASP A 185 4.80 10.65 -19.35
C ASP A 185 4.59 9.13 -19.17
N LYS A 186 5.45 8.48 -18.37
CA LYS A 186 5.40 7.05 -18.03
C LYS A 186 4.96 6.76 -16.59
N GLN A 187 4.74 7.80 -15.80
CA GLN A 187 4.62 7.73 -14.33
C GLN A 187 3.44 6.87 -13.86
N ASN A 188 2.36 6.87 -14.65
CA ASN A 188 1.10 6.20 -14.33
C ASN A 188 0.72 5.12 -15.37
N LEU A 189 1.69 4.67 -16.20
CA LEU A 189 1.39 3.71 -17.27
C LEU A 189 0.94 2.34 -16.77
N LEU A 190 1.38 1.91 -15.57
CA LEU A 190 0.85 0.69 -14.97
C LEU A 190 -0.64 0.83 -14.65
N PHE A 191 -1.03 1.76 -13.79
CA PHE A 191 -2.44 1.98 -13.41
C PHE A 191 -3.36 2.24 -14.61
N THR A 192 -2.90 2.96 -15.64
CA THR A 192 -3.71 3.30 -16.83
C THR A 192 -3.77 2.23 -17.92
N LYS A 193 -2.91 1.20 -17.88
CA LYS A 193 -2.89 0.11 -18.89
C LYS A 193 -3.14 -1.28 -18.29
N TRP A 194 -2.91 -1.46 -17.00
CA TRP A 194 -3.02 -2.75 -16.35
C TRP A 194 -4.45 -3.32 -16.40
N PRO A 195 -5.55 -2.59 -16.20
CA PRO A 195 -6.89 -3.21 -16.22
C PRO A 195 -7.27 -3.90 -17.52
N MET A 196 -7.00 -3.25 -18.67
CA MET A 196 -7.19 -3.86 -19.99
C MET A 196 -6.22 -5.04 -20.22
N VAL A 197 -4.96 -4.91 -19.80
CA VAL A 197 -3.95 -5.96 -20.01
C VAL A 197 -4.18 -7.16 -19.09
N SER A 198 -4.65 -6.94 -17.86
CA SER A 198 -4.94 -7.99 -16.88
C SER A 198 -6.10 -8.85 -17.32
N GLU A 199 -7.15 -8.27 -17.90
CA GLU A 199 -8.29 -9.00 -18.47
C GLU A 199 -7.87 -9.92 -19.64
N LEU A 200 -7.04 -9.41 -20.56
CA LEU A 200 -6.50 -10.18 -21.68
C LEU A 200 -5.54 -11.29 -21.20
N LEU A 201 -4.67 -10.98 -20.24
CA LEU A 201 -3.79 -11.95 -19.59
C LEU A 201 -4.58 -13.03 -18.83
N PHE A 202 -5.71 -12.68 -18.21
CA PHE A 202 -6.60 -13.63 -17.53
C PHE A 202 -7.20 -14.64 -18.52
N LYS A 203 -7.71 -14.16 -19.67
CA LYS A 203 -8.17 -15.00 -20.79
C LYS A 203 -7.06 -15.95 -21.27
N ILE A 204 -5.80 -15.52 -21.30
CA ILE A 204 -4.64 -16.35 -21.67
C ILE A 204 -4.29 -17.37 -20.56
N LEU A 205 -4.30 -16.95 -19.28
CA LEU A 205 -4.03 -17.81 -18.11
C LEU A 205 -5.01 -18.98 -18.03
N LEU A 206 -6.32 -18.73 -18.18
CA LEU A 206 -7.34 -19.79 -18.12
C LEU A 206 -7.18 -20.84 -19.23
N LYS A 207 -6.65 -20.47 -20.40
CA LYS A 207 -6.36 -21.39 -21.50
C LYS A 207 -5.09 -22.22 -21.26
N LYS A 208 -4.24 -21.84 -20.30
CA LYS A 208 -2.95 -22.51 -20.04
C LYS A 208 -3.16 -23.86 -19.34
N LYS A 209 -2.73 -24.94 -20.01
CA LYS A 209 -2.69 -26.29 -19.44
C LYS A 209 -1.50 -26.47 -18.48
N ASP A 210 -1.56 -25.82 -17.31
CA ASP A 210 -0.53 -25.91 -16.26
C ASP A 210 -1.12 -26.49 -14.96
N SER A 211 -0.53 -27.58 -14.44
CA SER A 211 -1.02 -28.24 -13.23
C SER A 211 -0.94 -27.36 -12.00
N LEU A 212 0.19 -26.69 -11.76
CA LEU A 212 0.37 -25.82 -10.59
C LEU A 212 -0.64 -24.66 -10.62
N LEU A 213 -0.91 -24.09 -11.80
CA LEU A 213 -1.90 -23.04 -11.95
C LEU A 213 -3.30 -23.56 -11.57
N LYS A 214 -3.71 -24.74 -12.07
CA LYS A 214 -4.99 -25.36 -11.71
C LYS A 214 -5.10 -25.66 -10.21
N ASP A 215 -4.05 -26.26 -9.63
CA ASP A 215 -4.01 -26.59 -8.21
C ASP A 215 -4.17 -25.32 -7.36
N CYS A 216 -3.38 -24.28 -7.63
CA CYS A 216 -3.48 -23.02 -6.90
C CYS A 216 -4.82 -22.30 -7.10
N LEU A 217 -5.35 -22.23 -8.34
CA LEU A 217 -6.67 -21.65 -8.60
C LEU A 217 -7.81 -22.42 -7.92
N SER A 218 -7.64 -23.72 -7.67
CA SER A 218 -8.64 -24.52 -6.93
C SER A 218 -8.57 -24.33 -5.41
N GLN A 219 -7.38 -24.01 -4.87
CA GLN A 219 -7.13 -23.79 -3.44
C GLN A 219 -7.45 -22.36 -3.01
N GLU A 220 -7.27 -21.39 -3.89
CA GLU A 220 -7.39 -19.97 -3.61
C GLU A 220 -8.80 -19.48 -3.98
N LYS A 221 -9.61 -19.14 -2.97
CA LYS A 221 -10.98 -18.64 -3.12
C LYS A 221 -11.04 -17.19 -3.64
N TYR A 222 -10.49 -16.94 -4.83
CA TYR A 222 -10.67 -15.65 -5.51
C TYR A 222 -12.15 -15.45 -5.85
N ASP A 223 -12.75 -14.34 -5.42
CA ASP A 223 -14.04 -13.93 -5.98
C ASP A 223 -13.81 -13.44 -7.41
N THR A 224 -14.09 -14.32 -8.38
CA THR A 224 -13.96 -14.03 -9.81
C THR A 224 -14.99 -13.02 -10.33
N ARG A 225 -15.81 -12.42 -9.46
CA ARG A 225 -16.64 -11.25 -9.76
C ARG A 225 -15.97 -9.94 -9.33
N ASN A 226 -15.06 -9.98 -8.35
CA ASN A 226 -14.26 -8.82 -7.94
C ASN A 226 -13.12 -8.60 -8.97
N GLU A 227 -12.98 -7.37 -9.47
CA GLU A 227 -12.00 -7.05 -10.52
C GLU A 227 -10.57 -6.93 -9.96
N ASP A 228 -10.38 -6.25 -8.84
CA ASP A 228 -9.09 -6.14 -8.14
C ASP A 228 -8.50 -7.54 -7.81
N ALA A 229 -9.35 -8.47 -7.38
CA ALA A 229 -8.98 -9.85 -7.10
C ALA A 229 -8.46 -10.57 -8.36
N LYS A 230 -9.03 -10.28 -9.55
CA LYS A 230 -8.50 -10.78 -10.82
C LYS A 230 -7.15 -10.13 -11.13
N GLU A 231 -7.01 -8.82 -10.95
CA GLU A 231 -5.76 -8.12 -11.24
C GLU A 231 -4.59 -8.64 -10.41
N VAL A 232 -4.81 -8.84 -9.10
CA VAL A 232 -3.84 -9.41 -8.17
C VAL A 232 -3.50 -10.85 -8.51
N MET A 233 -4.49 -11.67 -8.86
CA MET A 233 -4.30 -13.04 -9.34
C MET A 233 -3.46 -13.08 -10.63
N VAL A 234 -3.73 -12.19 -11.59
CA VAL A 234 -2.97 -12.10 -12.84
C VAL A 234 -1.54 -11.63 -12.59
N LEU A 235 -1.31 -10.64 -11.71
CA LEU A 235 0.04 -10.26 -11.28
C LEU A 235 0.78 -11.46 -10.68
N LYS A 236 0.14 -12.20 -9.78
CA LYS A 236 0.74 -13.36 -9.11
C LYS A 236 1.17 -14.45 -10.10
N TYR A 237 0.33 -14.77 -11.10
CA TYR A 237 0.61 -15.88 -12.03
C TYR A 237 1.22 -15.46 -13.38
N LEU A 238 1.41 -14.16 -13.65
CA LEU A 238 2.16 -13.65 -14.81
C LEU A 238 3.51 -14.40 -15.04
N PRO A 239 4.33 -14.72 -14.01
CA PRO A 239 5.57 -15.47 -14.22
C PRO A 239 5.38 -16.86 -14.82
N LEU A 240 4.20 -17.47 -14.67
CA LEU A 240 3.88 -18.77 -15.29
C LEU A 240 3.57 -18.66 -16.79
N LEU A 241 3.23 -17.49 -17.31
CA LEU A 241 3.07 -17.26 -18.75
C LEU A 241 4.41 -17.20 -19.50
N LEU A 242 5.49 -16.98 -18.76
CA LEU A 242 6.83 -16.71 -19.30
C LEU A 242 7.78 -17.89 -19.08
N GLN A 243 8.91 -17.89 -19.78
CA GLN A 243 9.90 -18.97 -19.64
C GLN A 243 10.72 -18.83 -18.34
N SER A 244 10.92 -19.93 -17.62
CA SER A 244 11.85 -20.01 -16.49
C SER A 244 13.28 -19.68 -16.97
N PRO A 245 13.94 -18.61 -16.49
CA PRO A 245 15.30 -18.28 -16.88
C PRO A 245 16.31 -19.28 -16.29
N LEU A 246 17.33 -19.65 -17.06
CA LEU A 246 18.48 -20.38 -16.53
C LEU A 246 19.50 -19.37 -16.00
N ILE A 247 19.52 -19.21 -14.68
CA ILE A 247 20.38 -18.24 -13.99
C ILE A 247 21.79 -18.81 -13.90
N LYS A 248 22.72 -18.17 -14.62
CA LYS A 248 24.14 -18.55 -14.69
C LYS A 248 24.90 -18.10 -13.43
N ALA A 249 24.59 -18.73 -12.31
CA ALA A 249 25.31 -18.59 -11.04
C ALA A 249 26.56 -19.48 -10.98
N LYS A 250 27.50 -19.11 -10.10
CA LYS A 250 28.62 -19.95 -9.62
C LYS A 250 28.38 -20.26 -8.13
N PRO A 251 28.55 -21.51 -7.65
CA PRO A 251 29.25 -22.63 -8.31
C PRO A 251 28.38 -23.45 -9.27
N LYS A 252 27.04 -23.37 -9.20
CA LYS A 252 26.11 -24.14 -10.04
C LYS A 252 25.04 -23.23 -10.63
N HIS A 253 24.62 -23.51 -11.86
CA HIS A 253 23.48 -22.83 -12.48
C HIS A 253 22.19 -23.15 -11.72
N TRP A 254 21.33 -22.15 -11.57
CA TRP A 254 20.03 -22.29 -10.93
C TRP A 254 18.93 -22.10 -11.99
N LYS A 255 18.00 -23.05 -12.05
CA LYS A 255 16.74 -22.89 -12.78
C LYS A 255 15.63 -22.78 -11.73
N PRO A 256 14.98 -21.62 -11.56
CA PRO A 256 13.92 -21.47 -10.58
C PRO A 256 12.75 -22.40 -10.87
N SER A 257 12.23 -23.04 -9.82
CA SER A 257 10.95 -23.75 -9.87
C SER A 257 9.80 -22.76 -10.14
N LYS A 258 8.64 -23.26 -10.59
CA LYS A 258 7.48 -22.41 -10.85
C LYS A 258 7.05 -21.57 -9.63
N ARG A 259 7.16 -22.11 -8.41
CA ARG A 259 6.88 -21.36 -7.16
C ARG A 259 7.92 -20.27 -6.92
N GLU A 260 9.19 -20.53 -7.22
CA GLU A 260 10.27 -19.53 -7.12
C GLU A 260 10.15 -18.42 -8.17
N LEU A 261 9.52 -18.66 -9.33
CA LEU A 261 9.19 -17.61 -10.30
C LEU A 261 8.08 -16.68 -9.78
N ILE A 262 7.05 -17.25 -9.14
CA ILE A 262 5.94 -16.51 -8.53
C ILE A 262 6.47 -15.64 -7.38
N ASP A 263 7.05 -16.27 -6.35
CA ASP A 263 7.64 -15.61 -5.18
C ASP A 263 8.84 -14.70 -5.54
N GLY A 264 9.42 -14.91 -6.74
CA GLY A 264 10.48 -14.09 -7.29
C GLY A 264 10.02 -12.75 -7.85
N PHE A 265 8.77 -12.68 -8.32
CA PHE A 265 8.15 -11.50 -8.92
C PHE A 265 7.42 -10.66 -7.86
N VAL A 266 6.50 -11.28 -7.13
CA VAL A 266 5.77 -10.70 -6.00
C VAL A 266 5.70 -11.74 -4.89
N LEU A 267 6.25 -11.43 -3.73
CA LEU A 267 6.31 -12.38 -2.61
C LEU A 267 5.01 -12.34 -1.81
N PHE A 268 4.09 -13.27 -2.12
CA PHE A 268 2.87 -13.45 -1.34
C PHE A 268 3.12 -14.28 -0.07
N ILE A 269 2.59 -13.80 1.04
CA ILE A 269 2.69 -14.39 2.38
C ILE A 269 1.30 -14.33 3.01
N HIS A 270 0.76 -15.47 3.43
CA HIS A 270 -0.58 -15.52 4.03
C HIS A 270 -0.60 -15.01 5.47
N ASP A 271 0.44 -15.32 6.25
CA ASP A 271 0.55 -14.99 7.67
C ASP A 271 1.83 -14.17 7.93
N ILE A 272 1.70 -13.04 8.63
CA ILE A 272 2.82 -12.14 8.96
C ILE A 272 3.95 -12.84 9.75
N SER A 273 3.65 -13.91 10.49
CA SER A 273 4.66 -14.70 11.22
C SER A 273 5.67 -15.40 10.30
N ASP A 274 5.29 -15.74 9.06
CA ASP A 274 6.18 -16.33 8.06
C ASP A 274 7.08 -15.27 7.36
N LEU A 275 6.86 -13.96 7.56
CA LEU A 275 7.55 -12.88 6.84
C LEU A 275 9.08 -12.97 6.99
N ASN A 276 9.58 -12.97 8.23
CA ASN A 276 11.02 -12.98 8.49
C ASN A 276 11.67 -14.26 7.93
N LYS A 277 11.01 -15.40 8.10
CA LYS A 277 11.43 -16.70 7.60
C LYS A 277 11.49 -16.75 6.07
N LYS A 278 10.50 -16.20 5.35
CA LYS A 278 10.55 -16.09 3.88
C LYS A 278 11.65 -15.14 3.41
N ILE A 279 11.87 -14.02 4.11
CA ILE A 279 12.95 -13.06 3.80
C ILE A 279 14.33 -13.74 3.96
N GLU A 280 14.56 -14.40 5.09
CA GLU A 280 15.80 -15.12 5.40
C GLU A 280 16.07 -16.24 4.38
N GLN A 281 15.08 -17.09 4.10
CA GLN A 281 15.20 -18.14 3.07
C GLN A 281 15.60 -17.56 1.69
N ARG A 282 15.08 -16.38 1.34
CA ARG A 282 15.41 -15.68 0.09
C ARG A 282 16.81 -15.07 0.11
N GLN A 283 17.28 -14.56 1.26
CA GLN A 283 18.64 -14.07 1.44
C GLN A 283 19.66 -15.22 1.35
N THR A 284 19.51 -16.27 2.16
CA THR A 284 20.37 -17.46 2.16
C THR A 284 20.50 -18.09 0.76
N LYS A 285 19.40 -18.17 0.01
CA LYS A 285 19.44 -18.68 -1.37
C LYS A 285 20.20 -17.75 -2.33
N ARG A 286 20.05 -16.43 -2.19
CA ARG A 286 20.79 -15.45 -3.01
C ARG A 286 22.28 -15.48 -2.72
N GLU A 287 22.67 -15.64 -1.46
CA GLU A 287 24.05 -15.85 -1.04
C GLU A 287 24.64 -17.14 -1.61
N GLN A 288 23.91 -18.26 -1.51
CA GLN A 288 24.29 -19.57 -2.07
C GLN A 288 24.64 -19.49 -3.57
N PHE A 289 23.90 -18.70 -4.34
CA PHE A 289 24.11 -18.52 -5.78
C PHE A 289 24.92 -17.26 -6.15
N ARG A 290 25.36 -16.47 -5.15
CA ARG A 290 26.09 -15.19 -5.31
C ARG A 290 25.35 -14.19 -6.21
N ILE A 291 24.04 -14.10 -6.05
CA ILE A 291 23.15 -13.19 -6.78
C ILE A 291 22.84 -11.98 -5.87
N PRO A 292 22.89 -10.73 -6.36
CA PRO A 292 22.51 -9.57 -5.55
C PRO A 292 21.06 -9.66 -5.06
N VAL A 293 20.81 -9.12 -3.87
CA VAL A 293 19.44 -8.87 -3.38
C VAL A 293 18.91 -7.62 -4.07
N GLN A 294 17.79 -7.78 -4.78
CA GLN A 294 17.05 -6.68 -5.40
C GLN A 294 15.74 -6.46 -4.63
N PRO A 295 15.21 -5.22 -4.56
CA PRO A 295 13.92 -4.96 -3.94
C PRO A 295 12.84 -5.77 -4.66
N ILE A 296 11.80 -6.17 -3.92
CA ILE A 296 10.63 -6.86 -4.45
C ILE A 296 9.37 -6.36 -3.75
N PRO A 297 8.21 -6.38 -4.43
CA PRO A 297 6.93 -6.25 -3.75
C PRO A 297 6.72 -7.48 -2.86
N ILE A 298 6.42 -7.24 -1.58
CA ILE A 298 6.07 -8.27 -0.60
C ILE A 298 4.64 -7.98 -0.17
N VAL A 299 3.76 -8.98 -0.25
CA VAL A 299 2.33 -8.86 0.03
C VAL A 299 1.98 -9.78 1.19
N VAL A 300 1.53 -9.23 2.31
CA VAL A 300 1.15 -10.02 3.50
C VAL A 300 -0.36 -9.93 3.75
N GLY A 301 -0.99 -11.09 3.93
CA GLY A 301 -2.40 -11.24 4.31
C GLY A 301 -3.22 -12.12 3.35
N PRO A 302 -4.46 -12.45 3.71
CA PRO A 302 -5.41 -13.09 2.79
C PRO A 302 -5.81 -12.12 1.66
N TYR A 303 -6.14 -12.66 0.48
CA TYR A 303 -6.55 -11.87 -0.68
C TYR A 303 -7.76 -10.98 -0.33
N GLY A 304 -7.61 -9.67 -0.53
CA GLY A 304 -8.59 -8.64 -0.15
C GLY A 304 -8.15 -7.77 1.03
N HIS A 305 -7.22 -8.21 1.88
CA HIS A 305 -6.65 -7.43 2.99
C HIS A 305 -5.13 -7.60 3.04
N CYS A 306 -4.43 -6.86 2.18
CA CYS A 306 -3.02 -7.06 1.90
C CYS A 306 -2.16 -5.86 2.29
N GLN A 307 -1.16 -6.05 3.15
CA GLN A 307 -0.14 -5.04 3.46
C GLN A 307 1.10 -5.23 2.59
N CYS A 308 1.52 -4.19 1.85
CA CYS A 308 2.78 -4.24 1.11
C CYS A 308 3.96 -3.66 1.90
N PHE A 309 5.06 -4.41 2.02
CA PHE A 309 6.28 -3.95 2.71
C PHE A 309 7.19 -3.06 1.86
N VAL A 310 6.75 -2.73 0.63
CA VAL A 310 7.17 -1.52 -0.11
C VAL A 310 6.04 -0.48 -0.04
N SER A 311 5.49 -0.30 1.17
CA SER A 311 4.54 0.75 1.58
C SER A 311 3.44 1.08 0.57
N VAL A 312 2.35 0.30 0.55
CA VAL A 312 0.95 0.73 0.26
C VAL A 312 0.02 -0.49 0.34
N ASP A 313 -1.27 -0.28 0.65
CA ASP A 313 -2.31 -1.31 0.76
C ASP A 313 -2.82 -1.85 -0.60
N ASP A 314 -1.99 -1.73 -1.66
CA ASP A 314 -2.26 -2.09 -3.04
C ASP A 314 -1.01 -2.75 -3.66
N VAL A 315 -1.22 -3.95 -4.21
CA VAL A 315 -0.19 -4.79 -4.83
C VAL A 315 0.37 -4.15 -6.12
N LEU A 316 -0.49 -3.52 -6.92
CA LEU A 316 -0.13 -2.90 -8.19
C LEU A 316 0.81 -1.71 -7.96
N TYR A 317 0.54 -0.90 -6.93
CA TYR A 317 1.44 0.18 -6.51
C TYR A 317 2.79 -0.35 -6.00
N GLY A 318 2.81 -1.45 -5.22
CA GLY A 318 4.07 -2.08 -4.82
C GLY A 318 4.92 -2.52 -6.01
N VAL A 319 4.28 -3.05 -7.06
CA VAL A 319 4.93 -3.40 -8.34
C VAL A 319 5.44 -2.16 -9.09
N ASP A 320 4.64 -1.08 -9.18
CA ASP A 320 5.05 0.21 -9.77
C ASP A 320 6.29 0.78 -9.09
N VAL A 321 6.29 0.88 -7.76
CA VAL A 321 7.43 1.41 -6.99
C VAL A 321 8.68 0.57 -7.20
N CYS A 322 8.59 -0.77 -7.13
CA CYS A 322 9.75 -1.61 -7.43
C CYS A 322 10.27 -1.44 -8.86
N PHE A 323 9.38 -1.39 -9.85
CA PHE A 323 9.73 -1.15 -11.25
C PHE A 323 10.50 0.18 -11.43
N LYS A 324 9.97 1.26 -10.85
CA LYS A 324 10.58 2.59 -10.88
C LYS A 324 11.93 2.63 -10.17
N ILE A 325 12.08 1.95 -9.03
CA ILE A 325 13.34 1.86 -8.28
C ILE A 325 14.43 1.20 -9.13
N TYR A 326 14.13 0.11 -9.86
CA TYR A 326 15.13 -0.53 -10.73
C TYR A 326 15.65 0.45 -11.78
N HIS A 327 14.76 1.18 -12.43
CA HIS A 327 15.13 2.16 -13.46
C HIS A 327 15.83 3.41 -12.91
N ALA A 328 15.39 3.94 -11.77
CA ALA A 328 16.01 5.10 -11.11
C ALA A 328 17.44 4.81 -10.61
N LEU A 329 17.70 3.57 -10.18
CA LEU A 329 19.00 3.10 -9.69
C LEU A 329 19.82 2.33 -10.73
N ASN A 330 19.36 2.25 -11.99
CA ASN A 330 19.97 1.43 -13.05
C ASN A 330 20.28 -0.02 -12.57
N ALA A 331 19.41 -0.56 -11.72
CA ALA A 331 19.57 -1.87 -11.10
C ALA A 331 18.97 -2.95 -12.00
N LYS A 332 19.59 -4.14 -12.01
CA LYS A 332 19.05 -5.31 -12.72
C LYS A 332 17.75 -5.78 -12.09
N TYR A 333 16.86 -6.39 -12.86
CA TYR A 333 15.70 -7.07 -12.29
C TYR A 333 16.12 -8.30 -11.45
N PRO A 334 15.28 -8.78 -10.52
CA PRO A 334 15.47 -10.08 -9.88
C PRO A 334 15.63 -11.18 -10.94
N ALA A 335 16.77 -11.87 -10.96
CA ALA A 335 17.08 -12.89 -11.97
C ALA A 335 16.06 -14.05 -12.04
N ASP A 336 15.35 -14.29 -10.95
CA ASP A 336 14.26 -15.23 -10.76
C ASP A 336 12.89 -14.77 -11.30
N ALA A 337 12.76 -13.50 -11.70
CA ALA A 337 11.54 -12.94 -12.30
C ALA A 337 11.82 -11.95 -13.45
N GLU A 338 13.04 -11.90 -13.97
CA GLU A 338 13.49 -10.95 -15.00
C GLU A 338 12.59 -10.90 -16.25
N PRO A 339 12.05 -12.02 -16.78
CA PRO A 339 11.08 -11.98 -17.87
C PRO A 339 9.79 -11.20 -17.53
N SER A 340 9.28 -11.33 -16.30
CA SER A 340 8.04 -10.66 -15.85
C SER A 340 8.23 -9.14 -15.77
N TRP A 341 9.39 -8.71 -15.25
CA TRP A 341 9.75 -7.29 -15.21
C TRP A 341 10.01 -6.72 -16.61
N LEU A 342 10.66 -7.48 -17.50
CA LEU A 342 10.83 -7.08 -18.91
C LEU A 342 9.49 -7.01 -19.66
N PHE A 343 8.54 -7.91 -19.34
CA PHE A 343 7.18 -7.83 -19.85
C PHE A 343 6.53 -6.50 -19.45
N LEU A 344 6.57 -6.11 -18.17
CA LEU A 344 6.07 -4.79 -17.75
C LEU A 344 6.79 -3.65 -18.50
N GLN A 345 8.13 -3.72 -18.59
CA GLN A 345 8.95 -2.72 -19.28
C GLN A 345 8.48 -2.48 -20.73
N LYS A 346 8.34 -3.55 -21.53
CA LYS A 346 7.99 -3.48 -22.96
C LYS A 346 6.48 -3.32 -23.19
N ALA A 347 5.65 -4.07 -22.47
CA ALA A 347 4.21 -4.16 -22.70
C ALA A 347 3.44 -2.99 -22.09
N ILE A 348 3.81 -2.55 -20.89
CA ILE A 348 3.11 -1.50 -20.14
C ILE A 348 3.81 -0.15 -20.35
N TYR A 349 5.05 0.00 -19.86
CA TYR A 349 5.76 1.29 -19.87
C TYR A 349 6.35 1.67 -21.23
N LYS A 350 6.37 0.76 -22.21
CA LYS A 350 6.98 0.96 -23.53
C LYS A 350 8.44 1.45 -23.45
N ILE A 351 9.19 1.00 -22.46
CA ILE A 351 10.62 1.30 -22.27
C ILE A 351 11.42 0.22 -23.00
N PHE A 352 12.36 0.65 -23.83
CA PHE A 352 13.25 -0.23 -24.58
C PHE A 352 14.68 0.27 -24.41
N THR A 353 15.62 -0.62 -24.09
CA THR A 353 17.02 -0.28 -23.89
C THR A 353 17.92 -1.19 -24.73
N SER A 354 19.14 -0.73 -25.04
CA SER A 354 20.14 -1.57 -25.73
C SER A 354 20.67 -2.73 -24.89
N GLN A 355 20.35 -2.75 -23.58
CA GLN A 355 20.76 -3.79 -22.63
C GLN A 355 19.61 -4.79 -22.34
N ASP A 356 18.45 -4.65 -22.99
CA ASP A 356 17.28 -5.50 -22.76
C ASP A 356 17.61 -6.99 -23.07
N PRO A 357 17.46 -7.91 -22.12
CA PRO A 357 17.70 -9.32 -22.37
C PRO A 357 16.66 -9.91 -23.34
N LYS A 358 17.09 -10.85 -24.19
CA LYS A 358 16.22 -11.48 -25.19
C LYS A 358 15.49 -12.69 -24.60
N PHE A 359 14.21 -12.49 -24.27
CA PHE A 359 13.28 -13.55 -23.87
C PHE A 359 12.15 -13.68 -24.90
N SER A 360 12.22 -14.70 -25.77
CA SER A 360 11.19 -14.93 -26.80
C SER A 360 9.79 -15.08 -26.21
N SER A 361 9.64 -15.72 -25.04
CA SER A 361 8.36 -15.78 -24.32
C SER A 361 7.75 -14.42 -23.97
N VAL A 362 8.54 -13.37 -23.76
CA VAL A 362 8.02 -12.00 -23.52
C VAL A 362 7.46 -11.41 -24.81
N ASP A 363 8.20 -11.55 -25.91
CA ASP A 363 7.78 -11.02 -27.21
C ASP A 363 6.56 -11.80 -27.78
N ILE A 364 6.49 -13.12 -27.53
CA ILE A 364 5.31 -13.96 -27.82
C ILE A 364 4.12 -13.53 -26.98
N LEU A 365 4.25 -13.38 -25.65
CA LEU A 365 3.14 -12.97 -24.80
C LEU A 365 2.58 -11.60 -25.19
N ILE A 366 3.45 -10.67 -25.61
CA ILE A 366 3.04 -9.36 -26.16
C ILE A 366 2.26 -9.51 -27.48
N ALA A 367 2.61 -10.48 -28.32
CA ALA A 367 1.86 -10.79 -29.54
C ALA A 367 0.51 -11.46 -29.22
N ASP A 368 0.46 -12.40 -28.29
CA ASP A 368 -0.76 -13.08 -27.85
C ASP A 368 -1.79 -12.10 -27.29
N ILE A 369 -1.36 -11.13 -26.47
CA ILE A 369 -2.24 -10.06 -25.94
C ILE A 369 -2.83 -9.23 -27.08
N LYS A 370 -2.02 -8.84 -28.08
CA LYS A 370 -2.53 -8.08 -29.25
C LYS A 370 -3.53 -8.90 -30.06
N ALA A 371 -3.27 -10.20 -30.24
CA ALA A 371 -4.16 -11.10 -30.96
C ALA A 371 -5.47 -11.35 -30.19
N GLU A 372 -5.44 -11.41 -28.86
CA GLU A 372 -6.64 -11.53 -28.04
C GLU A 372 -7.44 -10.20 -27.99
N GLN A 373 -6.75 -9.05 -27.98
CA GLN A 373 -7.38 -7.73 -28.08
C GLN A 373 -8.14 -7.54 -29.40
N GLN A 374 -7.70 -8.17 -30.49
CA GLN A 374 -8.39 -8.12 -31.80
C GLN A 374 -9.64 -9.01 -31.89
N LYS A 375 -9.92 -9.84 -30.87
CA LYS A 375 -11.10 -10.72 -30.80
C LYS A 375 -12.20 -10.16 -29.88
N THR A 376 -11.90 -9.08 -29.17
CA THR A 376 -12.81 -8.39 -28.24
C THR A 376 -13.28 -7.10 -28.90
#